data_AF-A0A522QUC4-F1
#
_entry.id   AF-A0A522QUC4-F1
#
_cell.length_a   1.000
_cell.length_b   1.000
_cell.length_c   1.000
_cell.angle_alpha   90.00
_cell.angle_beta   90.00
_cell.angle_gamma   90.00
#
_symmetry.space_group_name_H-M   'P 1'
#
loop_
_entity.id
_entity.type
_entity.pdbx_description
1 polymer ?
#
loop_
_entity_poly.entity_id
_entity_poly.type
_entity_poly.pdbx_seq_one_letter_code
_entity_poly.pdbx_strand_id
1 'polypeptide(L)'
;MRHFSFRPSLTMKGRENRGLRGLAGKPFHPPLTDIPVAAYLFAAVFDIVSVAIGSGGGDGVARQLFLAGSWTVLGGVAVSLLAALTGWADWHRSSEPGNQARRTINAHAVIMLTVTAVALVDLLVRFIGYPDAGATPVGLMILSIIAAALVAVGATYGGGLVFDYGFNVETAGDSPVWHESETDVLPGSHPA
;
A
#
# COMPACT_ATOMS: atom_id res chain seq x y z
N MET A 1 -37.64 -5.78 1.10
CA MET A 1 -36.26 -5.95 1.57
C MET A 1 -35.33 -6.01 0.38
N ARG A 2 -34.59 -4.93 0.19
CA ARG A 2 -33.43 -4.90 -0.71
C ARG A 2 -32.30 -5.71 -0.10
N HIS A 3 -31.66 -6.56 -0.91
CA HIS A 3 -30.52 -7.37 -0.46
C HIS A 3 -29.16 -6.75 -0.82
N PHE A 4 -29.14 -5.74 -1.71
CA PHE A 4 -27.91 -5.14 -2.21
C PHE A 4 -28.00 -3.62 -2.27
N SER A 5 -26.88 -2.96 -1.97
CA SER A 5 -26.70 -1.50 -2.10
C SER A 5 -25.40 -1.20 -2.86
N PHE A 6 -25.51 -0.96 -4.18
CA PHE A 6 -24.35 -0.65 -5.03
C PHE A 6 -24.13 0.85 -5.20
N ARG A 7 -25.23 1.63 -5.20
CA ARG A 7 -25.22 3.04 -5.58
C ARG A 7 -24.37 3.91 -4.64
N PRO A 8 -24.44 3.80 -3.29
CA PRO A 8 -23.63 4.65 -2.39
C PRO A 8 -22.12 4.53 -2.64
N SER A 9 -21.64 3.31 -2.82
CA SER A 9 -20.23 2.99 -3.04
C SER A 9 -19.72 3.50 -4.39
N LEU A 10 -20.56 3.49 -5.43
CA LEU A 10 -20.19 3.98 -6.77
C LEU A 10 -20.38 5.50 -6.94
N THR A 11 -21.18 6.13 -6.08
CA THR A 11 -21.50 7.56 -6.20
C THR A 11 -20.28 8.42 -5.88
N MET A 12 -19.87 9.26 -6.83
CA MET A 12 -18.81 10.27 -6.69
C MET A 12 -19.35 11.68 -6.48
N LYS A 13 -20.51 12.00 -7.08
CA LYS A 13 -21.15 13.31 -6.99
C LYS A 13 -21.58 13.59 -5.53
N GLY A 14 -21.38 14.83 -5.08
CA GLY A 14 -21.74 15.26 -3.72
C GLY A 14 -20.67 15.02 -2.66
N ARG A 15 -19.56 14.36 -3.00
CA ARG A 15 -18.39 14.24 -2.11
C ARG A 15 -17.55 15.50 -2.19
N GLU A 16 -17.07 15.97 -1.05
CA GLU A 16 -16.07 17.03 -0.98
C GLU A 16 -14.76 16.57 -1.66
N ASN A 17 -14.20 17.43 -2.50
CA ASN A 17 -12.91 17.18 -3.16
C ASN A 17 -11.76 17.69 -2.29
N ARG A 18 -10.86 16.79 -1.86
CA ARG A 18 -9.72 17.09 -1.00
C ARG A 18 -8.37 17.04 -1.74
N GLY A 19 -8.40 17.12 -3.08
CA GLY A 19 -7.20 17.15 -3.92
C GLY A 19 -6.44 15.83 -3.88
N LEU A 20 -5.14 15.87 -3.57
CA LEU A 20 -4.28 14.67 -3.49
C LEU A 20 -4.69 13.68 -2.39
N ARG A 21 -5.55 14.10 -1.45
CA ARG A 21 -6.10 13.20 -0.41
C ARG A 21 -7.26 12.35 -0.93
N GLY A 22 -7.81 12.67 -2.10
CA GLY A 22 -8.98 12.00 -2.68
C GLY A 22 -10.28 12.75 -2.39
N LEU A 23 -11.38 12.00 -2.27
CA LEU A 23 -12.70 12.55 -1.97
C LEU A 23 -13.11 12.13 -0.56
N ALA A 24 -14.03 12.89 0.06
CA ALA A 24 -14.65 12.48 1.33
C ALA A 24 -15.19 11.03 1.23
N GLY A 25 -14.74 10.15 2.13
CA GLY A 25 -15.07 8.72 2.14
C GLY A 25 -14.50 7.88 0.99
N LYS A 26 -13.58 8.44 0.18
CA LYS A 26 -12.82 7.74 -0.88
C LYS A 26 -11.38 8.28 -0.91
N PRO A 27 -10.56 7.98 0.11
CA PRO A 27 -9.18 8.44 0.17
C PRO A 27 -8.31 7.74 -0.89
N PHE A 28 -7.28 8.43 -1.39
CA PHE A 28 -6.35 7.84 -2.36
C PHE A 28 -5.24 7.01 -1.72
N HIS A 29 -4.73 7.43 -0.56
CA HIS A 29 -3.55 6.81 0.02
C HIS A 29 -3.75 5.33 0.38
N PRO A 30 -4.76 4.91 1.17
CA PRO A 30 -4.87 3.50 1.59
C PRO A 30 -4.98 2.51 0.41
N PRO A 31 -5.85 2.71 -0.61
CA PRO A 31 -5.88 1.80 -1.75
C PRO A 31 -4.58 1.74 -2.55
N LEU A 32 -3.82 2.85 -2.61
CA LEU A 32 -2.51 2.86 -3.26
C LEU A 32 -1.48 2.04 -2.47
N THR A 33 -1.60 1.94 -1.15
CA THR A 33 -0.65 1.16 -0.32
C THR A 33 -0.78 -0.35 -0.48
N ASP A 34 -1.93 -0.86 -0.91
CA ASP A 34 -2.13 -2.31 -1.12
C ASP A 34 -1.17 -2.88 -2.17
N ILE A 35 -0.90 -2.11 -3.23
CA ILE A 35 -0.03 -2.51 -4.33
C ILE A 35 1.42 -2.74 -3.87
N PRO A 36 2.12 -1.77 -3.25
CA PRO A 36 3.49 -2.00 -2.78
C PRO A 36 3.58 -3.05 -1.68
N VAL A 37 2.57 -3.17 -0.80
CA VAL A 37 2.54 -4.24 0.21
C VAL A 37 2.55 -5.61 -0.47
N ALA A 38 1.63 -5.85 -1.40
CA ALA A 38 1.60 -7.10 -2.14
C ALA A 38 2.87 -7.30 -2.97
N ALA A 39 3.33 -6.26 -3.68
CA ALA A 39 4.47 -6.33 -4.57
C ALA A 39 5.75 -6.79 -3.84
N TYR A 40 6.09 -6.17 -2.71
CA TYR A 40 7.33 -6.52 -2.00
C TYR A 40 7.25 -7.88 -1.30
N LEU A 41 6.07 -8.28 -0.83
CA LEU A 41 5.86 -9.65 -0.32
C LEU A 41 6.06 -10.70 -1.42
N PHE A 42 5.44 -10.51 -2.60
CA PHE A 42 5.59 -11.44 -3.72
C PHE A 42 7.00 -11.43 -4.32
N ALA A 43 7.64 -10.26 -4.42
CA ALA A 43 9.02 -10.16 -4.88
C ALA A 43 9.97 -10.99 -4.02
N ALA A 44 9.84 -10.93 -2.69
CA ALA A 44 10.62 -11.76 -1.78
C ALA A 44 10.36 -13.26 -1.99
N VAL A 45 9.09 -13.66 -2.17
CA VAL A 45 8.74 -15.07 -2.47
C VAL A 45 9.37 -15.53 -3.78
N PHE A 46 9.26 -14.75 -4.85
CA PHE A 46 9.82 -15.10 -6.16
C PHE A 46 11.34 -15.23 -6.08
N ASP A 47 12.00 -14.33 -5.38
CA ASP A 47 13.44 -14.34 -5.21
C ASP A 47 13.93 -15.54 -4.39
N ILE A 48 13.26 -15.87 -3.28
CA ILE A 48 13.56 -17.05 -2.47
C ILE A 48 13.45 -18.31 -3.32
N VAL A 49 12.35 -18.46 -4.07
CA VAL A 49 12.13 -19.63 -4.91
C VAL A 49 13.14 -19.68 -6.05
N SER A 50 13.45 -18.53 -6.68
CA SER A 50 14.46 -18.43 -7.74
C SER A 50 15.83 -18.91 -7.27
N VAL A 51 16.31 -18.46 -6.10
CA VAL A 51 17.57 -18.92 -5.50
C VAL A 51 17.54 -20.42 -5.21
N ALA A 52 16.46 -20.90 -4.60
CA ALA A 52 16.32 -22.29 -4.17
C ALA A 52 16.39 -23.27 -5.35
N ILE A 53 15.71 -22.98 -6.46
CA ILE A 53 15.66 -23.87 -7.62
C ILE A 53 16.81 -23.64 -8.61
N GLY A 54 17.35 -22.41 -8.69
CA GLY A 54 18.50 -22.09 -9.54
C GLY A 54 19.78 -22.80 -9.10
N SER A 55 19.88 -23.15 -7.81
CA SER A 55 20.99 -23.94 -7.28
C SER A 55 20.92 -25.43 -7.68
N GLY A 56 19.78 -25.90 -8.21
CA GLY A 56 19.50 -27.31 -8.52
C GLY A 56 19.31 -27.63 -10.01
N GLY A 57 19.70 -26.72 -10.92
CA GLY A 57 19.57 -26.92 -12.38
C GLY A 57 18.22 -26.50 -12.99
N GLY A 58 17.37 -25.81 -12.22
CA GLY A 58 16.09 -25.23 -12.67
C GLY A 58 16.22 -23.89 -13.40
N ASP A 59 17.28 -23.70 -14.18
CA ASP A 59 17.79 -22.39 -14.62
C ASP A 59 16.75 -21.54 -15.38
N GLY A 60 15.91 -22.18 -16.20
CA GLY A 60 14.86 -21.47 -16.96
C GLY A 60 13.75 -20.89 -16.08
N VAL A 61 13.29 -21.66 -15.09
CA VAL A 61 12.22 -21.22 -14.17
C VAL A 61 12.77 -20.23 -13.15
N ALA A 62 13.99 -20.43 -12.67
CA ALA A 62 14.67 -19.50 -11.78
C ALA A 62 14.77 -18.09 -12.40
N ARG A 63 15.16 -18.02 -13.68
CA ARG A 63 15.20 -16.76 -14.42
C ARG A 63 13.83 -16.11 -14.54
N GLN A 64 12.79 -16.89 -14.86
CA GLN A 64 11.43 -16.35 -14.98
C GLN A 64 10.93 -15.76 -13.66
N LEU A 65 11.22 -16.41 -12.54
CA LEU A 65 10.90 -15.88 -11.20
C LEU A 65 11.68 -14.60 -10.88
N PHE A 66 12.97 -14.55 -11.21
CA PHE A 66 13.76 -13.33 -11.03
C PHE A 66 13.21 -12.16 -11.85
N LEU A 67 12.84 -12.40 -13.12
CA LEU A 67 12.21 -11.39 -13.98
C LEU A 67 10.85 -10.96 -13.45
N ALA A 68 10.00 -11.92 -13.02
CA ALA A 68 8.72 -11.63 -12.40
C ALA A 68 8.90 -10.72 -11.17
N GLY A 69 9.79 -11.09 -10.24
CA GLY A 69 10.17 -10.26 -9.09
C GLY A 69 10.64 -8.88 -9.49
N SER A 70 11.49 -8.78 -10.52
CA SER A 70 12.02 -7.49 -11.00
C SER A 70 10.93 -6.53 -11.48
N TRP A 71 9.99 -7.03 -12.29
CA TRP A 71 8.86 -6.22 -12.77
C TRP A 71 7.84 -5.92 -11.67
N THR A 72 7.65 -6.86 -10.72
CA THR A 72 6.83 -6.64 -9.53
C THR A 72 7.40 -5.53 -8.66
N VAL A 73 8.71 -5.53 -8.38
CA VAL A 73 9.38 -4.45 -7.63
C VAL A 73 9.26 -3.12 -8.38
N LEU A 74 9.41 -3.09 -9.71
CA LEU A 74 9.22 -1.86 -10.49
C LEU A 74 7.82 -1.27 -10.28
N GLY A 75 6.78 -2.09 -10.41
CA GLY A 75 5.39 -1.68 -10.16
C GLY A 75 5.18 -1.22 -8.72
N GLY A 76 5.72 -1.97 -7.75
CA GLY A 76 5.68 -1.63 -6.34
C GLY A 76 6.31 -0.27 -6.04
N VAL A 77 7.49 0.01 -6.58
CA VAL A 77 8.20 1.29 -6.44
C VAL A 77 7.41 2.42 -7.08
N ALA A 78 6.94 2.25 -8.32
CA ALA A 78 6.17 3.27 -9.03
C ALA A 78 4.93 3.70 -8.22
N VAL A 79 4.19 2.73 -7.67
CA VAL A 79 3.02 3.04 -6.84
C VAL A 79 3.40 3.51 -5.45
N SER A 80 4.52 3.06 -4.87
CA SER A 80 5.03 3.59 -3.59
C SER A 80 5.26 5.10 -3.66
N LEU A 81 5.74 5.62 -4.79
CA LEU A 81 5.92 7.06 -4.97
C LEU A 81 4.59 7.82 -4.98
N LEU A 82 3.55 7.26 -5.60
CA LEU A 82 2.19 7.81 -5.57
C LEU A 82 1.58 7.73 -4.15
N ALA A 83 1.78 6.61 -3.46
CA ALA A 83 1.37 6.43 -2.08
C ALA A 83 2.08 7.42 -1.15
N ALA A 84 3.39 7.63 -1.32
CA ALA A 84 4.15 8.60 -0.54
C ALA A 84 3.65 10.04 -0.77
N LEU A 85 3.34 10.41 -2.02
CA LEU A 85 2.79 11.73 -2.34
C LEU A 85 1.42 11.97 -1.70
N THR A 86 0.50 11.01 -1.83
CA THR A 86 -0.85 11.10 -1.25
C THR A 86 -0.83 11.02 0.28
N GLY A 87 0.04 10.17 0.85
CA GLY A 87 0.25 10.05 2.30
C GLY A 87 0.90 11.29 2.90
N TRP A 88 1.81 11.96 2.17
CA TRP A 88 2.34 13.26 2.58
C TRP A 88 1.23 14.33 2.63
N ALA A 89 0.32 14.34 1.65
CA ALA A 89 -0.81 15.28 1.64
C ALA A 89 -1.73 15.06 2.85
N ASP A 90 -2.00 13.80 3.21
CA ASP A 90 -2.76 13.44 4.41
C ASP A 90 -2.02 13.82 5.70
N TRP A 91 -0.73 13.52 5.81
CA TRP A 91 0.10 13.95 6.94
C TRP A 91 0.07 15.47 7.11
N HIS A 92 0.21 16.22 6.03
CA HIS A 92 0.29 17.68 6.08
C HIS A 92 -1.06 18.35 6.38
N ARG A 93 -2.17 17.82 5.85
CA ARG A 93 -3.49 18.49 5.90
C ARG A 93 -4.52 17.82 6.81
N SER A 94 -4.29 16.60 7.29
CA SER A 94 -5.25 15.85 8.12
C SER A 94 -4.75 15.55 9.53
N SER A 95 -3.55 16.02 9.89
CA SER A 95 -3.00 15.78 11.21
C SER A 95 -2.26 17.01 11.74
N GLU A 96 -2.16 17.11 13.06
CA GLU A 96 -1.48 18.20 13.76
C GLU A 96 -0.34 17.67 14.65
N PRO A 97 0.78 18.39 14.80
CA PRO A 97 1.82 18.06 15.77
C PRO A 97 1.33 17.94 17.21
N GLY A 98 2.04 17.17 18.04
CA GLY A 98 1.85 17.12 19.49
C GLY A 98 0.93 16.00 20.02
N ASN A 99 0.17 15.32 19.17
CA ASN A 99 -0.70 14.20 19.58
C ASN A 99 -0.12 12.82 19.22
N GLN A 100 -0.76 11.77 19.74
CA GLN A 100 -0.37 10.38 19.50
C GLN A 100 -0.49 9.98 18.03
N ALA A 101 -1.59 10.39 17.37
CA ALA A 101 -1.82 10.07 15.97
C ALA A 101 -0.66 10.56 15.09
N ARG A 102 -0.21 11.81 15.26
CA ARG A 102 0.93 12.35 14.50
C ARG A 102 2.23 11.59 14.75
N ARG A 103 2.50 11.14 15.98
CA ARG A 103 3.69 10.31 16.25
C ARG A 103 3.62 8.98 15.51
N THR A 104 2.46 8.34 15.49
CA THR A 104 2.23 7.08 14.76
C THR A 104 2.32 7.28 13.25
N ILE A 105 1.76 8.38 12.70
CA ILE A 105 1.90 8.72 11.27
C ILE A 105 3.37 8.95 10.92
N ASN A 106 4.14 9.65 11.77
CA ASN A 106 5.57 9.86 11.54
C ASN A 106 6.33 8.53 11.53
N ALA A 107 6.05 7.63 12.48
CA ALA A 107 6.68 6.30 12.52
C ALA A 107 6.37 5.49 11.26
N HIS A 108 5.09 5.44 10.85
CA HIS A 108 4.67 4.82 9.60
C HIS A 108 5.39 5.42 8.39
N ALA A 109 5.42 6.75 8.27
CA ALA A 109 6.04 7.44 7.14
C ALA A 109 7.55 7.15 7.05
N VAL A 110 8.27 7.19 8.18
CA VAL A 110 9.71 6.87 8.20
C VAL A 110 9.96 5.43 7.75
N ILE A 111 9.16 4.47 8.23
CA ILE A 111 9.27 3.06 7.83
C ILE A 111 9.01 2.92 6.32
N MET A 112 7.91 3.49 5.80
CA MET A 112 7.53 3.32 4.39
C MET A 112 8.47 4.06 3.42
N LEU A 113 9.03 5.20 3.81
CA LEU A 113 10.08 5.87 3.03
C LEU A 113 11.37 5.05 3.03
N THR A 114 11.69 4.38 4.14
CA THR A 114 12.82 3.44 4.20
C THR A 114 12.58 2.23 3.30
N VAL A 115 11.39 1.63 3.33
CA VAL A 115 10.98 0.55 2.41
C VAL A 115 11.14 1.00 0.96
N THR A 116 10.66 2.20 0.62
CA THR A 116 10.75 2.75 -0.73
C THR A 116 12.21 2.93 -1.18
N ALA A 117 13.09 3.40 -0.28
CA ALA A 117 14.51 3.52 -0.57
C ALA A 117 15.19 2.16 -0.77
N VAL A 118 14.90 1.16 0.08
CA VAL A 118 15.41 -0.21 -0.08
C VAL A 118 14.94 -0.81 -1.40
N ALA A 119 13.65 -0.67 -1.73
CA ALA A 119 13.08 -1.17 -2.98
C ALA A 119 13.67 -0.48 -4.22
N LEU A 120 13.97 0.82 -4.15
CA LEU A 120 14.67 1.55 -5.21
C LEU A 120 16.10 1.04 -5.42
N VAL A 121 16.83 0.76 -4.34
CA VAL A 121 18.17 0.17 -4.41
C VAL A 121 18.10 -1.24 -4.99
N ASP A 122 17.18 -2.07 -4.51
CA ASP A 122 16.92 -3.42 -5.02
C ASP A 122 16.63 -3.38 -6.53
N LEU A 123 15.70 -2.52 -6.96
CA LEU A 123 15.36 -2.31 -8.36
C LEU A 123 16.56 -1.90 -9.21
N LEU A 124 17.36 -0.93 -8.73
CA LEU A 124 18.54 -0.45 -9.44
C LEU A 124 19.58 -1.57 -9.62
N VAL A 125 19.83 -2.33 -8.55
CA VAL A 125 20.79 -3.44 -8.56
C VAL A 125 20.32 -4.55 -9.50
N ARG A 126 19.01 -4.87 -9.55
CA ARG A 126 18.45 -5.83 -10.51
C ARG A 126 18.76 -5.43 -11.96
N PHE A 127 18.38 -4.22 -12.35
CA PHE A 127 18.40 -3.80 -13.74
C PHE A 127 19.80 -3.40 -14.23
N ILE A 128 20.65 -2.85 -13.36
CA ILE A 128 22.00 -2.41 -13.73
C ILE A 128 23.05 -3.48 -13.40
N GLY A 129 22.94 -4.11 -12.23
CA GLY A 129 23.94 -5.07 -11.75
C GLY A 129 23.79 -6.47 -12.34
N TYR A 130 22.56 -6.86 -12.69
CA TYR A 130 22.24 -8.25 -13.07
C TYR A 130 21.33 -8.38 -14.31
N PRO A 131 21.61 -7.66 -15.43
CA PRO A 131 20.73 -7.67 -16.60
C PRO A 131 20.55 -9.07 -17.23
N ASP A 132 21.57 -9.93 -17.10
CA ASP A 132 21.60 -11.26 -17.73
C ASP A 132 21.49 -12.41 -16.74
N ALA A 133 21.17 -12.15 -15.46
CA ALA A 133 21.18 -13.19 -14.43
C ALA A 133 20.22 -14.35 -14.76
N GLY A 134 20.71 -15.57 -14.54
CA GLY A 134 19.93 -16.81 -14.73
C GLY A 134 19.04 -17.15 -13.53
N ALA A 135 19.28 -16.54 -12.37
CA ALA A 135 18.50 -16.69 -11.15
C ALA A 135 18.71 -15.45 -10.28
N THR A 136 17.86 -15.25 -9.27
CA THR A 136 18.04 -14.18 -8.30
C THR A 136 19.39 -14.34 -7.58
N PRO A 137 20.26 -13.30 -7.55
CA PRO A 137 21.44 -13.28 -6.70
C PRO A 137 21.08 -13.26 -5.22
N VAL A 138 21.81 -14.01 -4.37
CA VAL A 138 21.52 -14.11 -2.93
C VAL A 138 21.43 -12.74 -2.23
N GLY A 139 22.28 -11.78 -2.61
CA GLY A 139 22.23 -10.42 -2.04
C GLY A 139 20.92 -9.68 -2.34
N LEU A 140 20.37 -9.86 -3.55
CA LEU A 140 19.07 -9.28 -3.93
C LEU A 140 17.91 -9.96 -3.21
N MET A 141 17.96 -11.29 -3.06
CA MET A 141 16.99 -12.02 -2.26
C MET A 141 16.93 -11.47 -0.82
N ILE A 142 18.08 -11.19 -0.20
CA ILE A 142 18.15 -10.60 1.14
C ILE A 142 17.51 -9.21 1.16
N LEU A 143 17.80 -8.34 0.19
CA LEU A 143 17.18 -7.02 0.09
C LEU A 143 15.66 -7.10 -0.05
N SER A 144 15.17 -8.04 -0.86
CA SER A 144 13.74 -8.26 -1.03
C SER A 144 13.06 -8.78 0.24
N ILE A 145 13.71 -9.68 0.99
CA ILE A 145 13.22 -10.12 2.32
C ILE A 145 13.17 -8.94 3.30
N ILE A 146 14.19 -8.07 3.31
CA ILE A 146 14.21 -6.88 4.15
C ILE A 146 13.05 -5.94 3.77
N ALA A 147 12.83 -5.68 2.48
CA ALA A 147 11.71 -4.88 2.01
C ALA A 147 10.35 -5.49 2.42
N ALA A 148 10.19 -6.81 2.26
CA ALA A 148 8.99 -7.55 2.66
C ALA A 148 8.72 -7.47 4.18
N ALA A 149 9.76 -7.64 5.00
CA ALA A 149 9.63 -7.55 6.46
C ALA A 149 9.28 -6.12 6.90
N LEU A 150 9.99 -5.11 6.37
CA LEU A 150 9.74 -3.71 6.71
C LEU A 150 8.35 -3.25 6.23
N VAL A 151 7.89 -3.67 5.05
CA VAL A 151 6.57 -3.30 4.54
C VAL A 151 5.46 -3.92 5.40
N ALA A 152 5.62 -5.16 5.90
CA ALA A 152 4.67 -5.78 6.80
C ALA A 152 4.57 -5.04 8.15
N VAL A 153 5.72 -4.61 8.70
CA VAL A 153 5.75 -3.75 9.88
C VAL A 153 5.06 -2.41 9.58
N GLY A 154 5.42 -1.73 8.49
CA GLY A 154 4.82 -0.46 8.09
C GLY A 154 3.30 -0.55 7.88
N ALA A 155 2.82 -1.64 7.28
CA ALA A 155 1.40 -1.94 7.09
C ALA A 155 0.65 -2.11 8.41
N THR A 156 1.30 -2.64 9.46
CA THR A 156 0.70 -2.74 10.80
C THR A 156 0.40 -1.36 11.38
N TYR A 157 1.32 -0.39 11.23
CA TYR A 157 1.07 0.99 11.64
C TYR A 157 -0.02 1.65 10.77
N GLY A 158 -0.01 1.41 9.46
CA GLY A 158 -1.04 1.92 8.54
C GLY A 158 -2.43 1.40 8.89
N GLY A 159 -2.54 0.10 9.20
CA GLY A 159 -3.77 -0.53 9.68
C GLY A 159 -4.27 0.08 10.98
N GLY A 160 -3.39 0.26 11.98
CA GLY A 160 -3.77 0.92 13.24
C GLY A 160 -4.26 2.37 13.04
N LEU A 161 -3.64 3.14 12.13
CA LEU A 161 -4.11 4.48 11.80
C LEU A 161 -5.55 4.48 11.25
N VAL A 162 -5.88 3.53 10.38
CA VAL A 162 -7.22 3.45 9.78
C VAL A 162 -8.24 2.86 10.76
N PHE A 163 -7.94 1.71 11.35
CA PHE A 163 -8.90 0.91 12.10
C PHE A 163 -8.96 1.24 13.59
N ASP A 164 -7.86 1.63 14.21
CA ASP A 164 -7.85 2.02 15.63
C ASP A 164 -8.11 3.52 15.79
N TYR A 165 -7.51 4.36 14.94
CA TYR A 165 -7.56 5.82 15.10
C TYR A 165 -8.62 6.50 14.22
N GLY A 166 -9.23 5.79 13.27
CA GLY A 166 -10.20 6.37 12.35
C GLY A 166 -9.61 7.49 11.47
N PHE A 167 -8.30 7.44 11.20
CA PHE A 167 -7.63 8.53 10.49
C PHE A 167 -8.17 8.68 9.06
N ASN A 168 -8.72 9.87 8.75
CA ASN A 168 -9.43 10.16 7.49
C ASN A 168 -10.64 9.23 7.21
N VAL A 169 -11.19 8.55 8.22
CA VAL A 169 -12.40 7.73 8.09
C VAL A 169 -13.64 8.57 8.39
N GLU A 170 -14.61 8.54 7.49
CA GLU A 170 -15.90 9.22 7.64
C GLU A 170 -16.89 8.28 8.34
N THR A 171 -16.70 8.01 9.64
CA THR A 171 -17.65 7.22 10.43
C THR A 171 -18.04 7.97 11.69
N ALA A 172 -19.29 8.44 11.73
CA ALA A 172 -19.97 8.88 12.95
C ALA A 172 -20.39 7.63 13.73
N GLY A 173 -20.25 7.65 15.06
CA GLY A 173 -20.54 6.49 15.93
C GLY A 173 -21.91 5.87 15.70
N ASP A 174 -22.97 6.68 15.60
CA ASP A 174 -24.33 6.23 15.24
C ASP A 174 -24.65 6.56 13.77
N SER A 175 -23.97 5.87 12.85
CA SER A 175 -24.21 6.09 11.42
C SER A 175 -25.57 5.50 11.00
N PRO A 176 -26.43 6.25 10.29
CA PRO A 176 -27.76 5.77 9.88
C PRO A 176 -27.72 4.63 8.86
N VAL A 177 -26.54 4.30 8.32
CA VAL A 177 -26.34 3.10 7.49
C VAL A 177 -26.60 1.79 8.26
N TRP A 178 -26.55 1.84 9.59
CA TRP A 178 -26.81 0.71 10.47
C TRP A 178 -28.25 0.63 10.96
N HIS A 179 -29.09 1.62 10.66
CA HIS A 179 -30.51 1.63 11.03
C HIS A 179 -31.34 0.83 10.02
N GLU A 180 -32.42 0.19 10.48
CA GLU A 180 -33.34 -0.52 9.58
C GLU A 180 -33.95 0.46 8.57
N SER A 181 -33.65 0.27 7.28
CA SER A 181 -34.13 1.13 6.19
C SER A 181 -34.13 0.39 4.85
N GLU A 182 -35.08 0.74 3.97
CA GLU A 182 -35.09 0.33 2.55
C GLU A 182 -34.46 1.41 1.64
N THR A 183 -34.01 2.52 2.21
CA THR A 183 -33.38 3.62 1.46
C THR A 183 -31.88 3.62 1.66
N ASP A 184 -31.16 3.69 0.53
CA ASP A 184 -29.72 3.82 0.54
C ASP A 184 -29.33 5.22 1.04
N VAL A 185 -28.42 5.26 2.02
CA VAL A 185 -27.79 6.48 2.47
C VAL A 185 -26.73 6.91 1.44
N LEU A 186 -26.85 8.12 0.89
CA LEU A 186 -25.94 8.63 -0.14
C LEU A 186 -24.85 9.54 0.45
N PRO A 187 -23.67 9.62 -0.17
CA PRO A 187 -22.66 10.60 0.25
C PRO A 187 -23.22 12.03 0.15
N GLY A 188 -23.00 12.83 1.18
CA GLY A 188 -23.47 14.23 1.26
C GLY A 188 -24.92 14.41 1.75
N SER A 189 -25.64 13.34 2.12
CA SER A 189 -26.97 13.45 2.74
C SER A 189 -26.96 13.47 4.27
N HIS A 190 -25.78 13.55 4.90
CA HIS A 190 -25.64 13.72 6.35
C HIS A 190 -25.43 15.20 6.70
N PRO A 191 -26.06 15.71 7.78
CA PRO A 191 -25.61 16.95 8.37
C PRO A 191 -24.15 16.79 8.82
N ALA A 192 -23.33 17.79 8.53
CA ALA A 192 -21.94 17.86 8.99
C ALA A 192 -21.87 17.92 10.52
#